data_AF-A0A858X1L9-F1
#
_entry.id   AF-A0A858X1L9-F1
#
_cell.length_a   1.000
_cell.length_b   1.000
_cell.length_c   1.000
_cell.angle_alpha   90.00
_cell.angle_beta   90.00
_cell.angle_gamma   90.00
#
_symmetry.space_group_name_H-M   'P 1'
#
loop_
_entity.id
_entity.type
_entity.pdbx_description
1 polymer ?
#
loop_
_entity_poly.entity_id
_entity_poly.type
_entity_poly.pdbx_seq_one_letter_code
_entity_poly.pdbx_strand_id
1 'polypeptide(L)'
;MILAIMYSALGFLLATLLALLILPAVWRRAVRLTTKRIEGAIPVSMAEIQADKDQLRAEFAMSARRLEHDADLLRERTVTQFEQLSKQGAELFQLRTERDAGIARIAELETANTGFAEVSFRHVDELAERDGAFAALSTAHGTAQQHLAAMIDRFNEATSLSDSLRVENVALTAEADGLRDQIADLQREFAATQALLGDDRGSLRQAIETLGTERLRAEELGGRLTEVEAALAASRTEAEALAQHVAALEAKASELSNRAGGSEDAHRAAQAELARIAGEAAAAKQEADGVARQLRDSIEMLRAEKTMLEGALTQVREDRARLSSALETRPAEAANGAIAAEPSAADAMLRDRLSDIAAEVVHMTAVLEGPDSPIRAILAANDENRESDEATGPTTAPTAPTLADRIRAIQNRARR
;
A
#
# COMPACT_ATOMS: atom_id res chain seq x y z
N MET A 1 -79.57 -189.18 -155.54
CA MET A 1 -79.69 -187.77 -155.11
C MET A 1 -81.12 -187.36 -154.75
N ILE A 2 -82.16 -187.76 -155.50
CA ILE A 2 -83.58 -187.34 -155.31
C ILE A 2 -84.07 -187.38 -153.84
N LEU A 3 -83.74 -188.43 -153.08
CA LEU A 3 -84.18 -188.61 -151.69
C LEU A 3 -83.88 -187.39 -150.78
N ALA A 4 -82.71 -186.77 -150.93
CA ALA A 4 -82.32 -185.62 -150.10
C ALA A 4 -83.15 -184.36 -150.40
N ILE A 5 -83.54 -184.17 -151.68
CA ILE A 5 -84.38 -183.04 -152.12
C ILE A 5 -85.81 -183.22 -151.60
N MET A 6 -86.31 -184.46 -151.54
CA MET A 6 -87.63 -184.74 -150.99
C MET A 6 -87.72 -184.43 -149.49
N TYR A 7 -86.70 -184.83 -148.70
CA TYR A 7 -86.68 -184.52 -147.27
C TYR A 7 -86.47 -183.03 -146.97
N SER A 8 -85.65 -182.30 -147.74
CA SER A 8 -85.49 -180.85 -147.54
C SER A 8 -86.75 -180.07 -147.93
N ALA A 9 -87.43 -180.44 -149.02
CA ALA A 9 -88.71 -179.86 -149.40
C ALA A 9 -89.81 -180.12 -148.35
N LEU A 10 -89.91 -181.35 -147.85
CA LEU A 10 -90.87 -181.71 -146.79
C LEU A 10 -90.57 -180.95 -145.48
N GLY A 11 -89.29 -180.86 -145.09
CA GLY A 11 -88.86 -180.10 -143.92
C GLY A 11 -89.14 -178.61 -144.03
N PHE A 12 -88.91 -178.00 -145.19
CA PHE A 12 -89.25 -176.59 -145.45
C PHE A 12 -90.76 -176.33 -145.39
N LEU A 13 -91.57 -177.24 -145.94
CA LEU A 13 -93.03 -177.14 -145.90
C LEU A 13 -93.57 -177.30 -144.47
N LEU A 14 -93.01 -178.22 -143.68
CA LEU A 14 -93.36 -178.38 -142.26
C LEU A 14 -92.95 -177.14 -141.43
N ALA A 15 -91.77 -176.57 -141.70
CA ALA A 15 -91.28 -175.38 -141.01
C ALA A 15 -92.12 -174.12 -141.35
N THR A 16 -92.52 -173.94 -142.61
CA THR A 16 -93.42 -172.83 -143.01
C THR A 16 -94.84 -173.01 -142.45
N LEU A 17 -95.36 -174.24 -142.37
CA LEU A 17 -96.63 -174.53 -141.71
C LEU A 17 -96.59 -174.17 -140.21
N LEU A 18 -95.53 -174.56 -139.50
CA LEU A 18 -95.32 -174.20 -138.09
C LEU A 18 -95.15 -172.69 -137.88
N ALA A 19 -94.41 -172.00 -138.77
CA ALA A 19 -94.26 -170.56 -138.73
C ALA A 19 -95.61 -169.85 -138.89
N LEU A 20 -96.45 -170.27 -139.85
CA LEU A 20 -97.80 -169.74 -140.08
C LEU A 20 -98.74 -169.99 -138.89
N LEU A 21 -98.57 -171.10 -138.16
CA LEU A 21 -99.34 -171.39 -136.94
C LEU A 21 -98.95 -170.45 -135.77
N ILE A 22 -97.65 -170.18 -135.60
CA ILE A 22 -97.10 -169.44 -134.45
C ILE A 22 -97.19 -167.92 -134.63
N LEU A 23 -96.96 -167.41 -135.84
CA LEU A 23 -96.97 -165.98 -136.18
C LEU A 23 -98.21 -165.22 -135.67
N PRO A 24 -99.47 -165.66 -135.89
CA PRO A 24 -100.66 -164.96 -135.41
C PRO A 24 -100.86 -165.05 -133.88
N ALA A 25 -100.14 -165.91 -133.17
CA ALA A 25 -100.11 -165.91 -131.70
C ALA A 25 -99.12 -164.87 -131.15
N VAL A 26 -97.93 -164.78 -131.76
CA VAL A 26 -96.90 -163.78 -131.40
C VAL A 26 -97.40 -162.36 -131.67
N TRP A 27 -97.98 -162.12 -132.84
CA TRP A 27 -98.48 -160.79 -133.22
C TRP A 27 -99.58 -160.28 -132.27
N ARG A 28 -100.56 -161.13 -131.93
CA ARG A 28 -101.61 -160.78 -130.94
C ARG A 28 -101.05 -160.53 -129.54
N ARG A 29 -99.96 -161.19 -129.13
CA ARG A 29 -99.27 -160.91 -127.86
C ARG A 29 -98.51 -159.58 -127.90
N ALA A 30 -97.88 -159.24 -129.02
CA ALA A 30 -97.18 -157.98 -129.21
C ALA A 30 -98.14 -156.78 -129.16
N VAL A 31 -99.22 -156.80 -129.95
CA VAL A 31 -100.21 -155.72 -130.00
C VAL A 31 -100.80 -155.43 -128.61
N ARG A 32 -101.18 -156.46 -127.86
CA ARG A 32 -101.72 -156.29 -126.50
C ARG A 32 -100.72 -155.66 -125.52
N LEU A 33 -99.42 -155.90 -125.70
CA LEU A 33 -98.38 -155.29 -124.88
C LEU A 33 -98.11 -153.84 -125.27
N THR A 34 -98.16 -153.49 -126.57
CA THR A 34 -98.01 -152.09 -127.00
C THR A 34 -99.23 -151.26 -126.64
N THR A 35 -100.45 -151.77 -126.84
CA THR A 35 -101.70 -151.07 -126.48
C THR A 35 -101.72 -150.73 -125.00
N LYS A 36 -101.49 -151.70 -124.09
CA LYS A 36 -101.42 -151.43 -122.65
C LYS A 36 -100.32 -150.45 -122.23
N ARG A 37 -99.23 -150.34 -122.99
CA ARG A 37 -98.13 -149.41 -122.71
C ARG A 37 -98.41 -147.99 -123.23
N ILE A 38 -99.33 -147.86 -124.19
CA ILE A 38 -99.80 -146.57 -124.74
C ILE A 38 -100.97 -146.04 -123.89
N GLU A 39 -101.93 -146.91 -123.54
CA GLU A 39 -103.04 -146.61 -122.61
C GLU A 39 -102.55 -146.11 -121.24
N GLY A 40 -101.41 -146.62 -120.75
CA GLY A 40 -100.77 -146.18 -119.51
C GLY A 40 -99.78 -145.01 -119.66
N ALA A 41 -99.72 -144.36 -120.83
CA ALA A 41 -98.78 -143.28 -121.13
C ALA A 41 -99.41 -142.07 -121.86
N ILE A 42 -100.71 -142.13 -122.17
CA ILE A 42 -101.51 -141.07 -122.78
C ILE A 42 -102.81 -140.98 -121.97
N PRO A 43 -103.26 -139.80 -121.51
CA PRO A 43 -104.52 -139.68 -120.78
C PRO A 43 -105.69 -140.02 -121.73
N VAL A 44 -106.36 -141.14 -121.47
CA VAL A 44 -107.46 -141.64 -122.31
C VAL A 44 -108.83 -141.23 -121.76
N SER A 45 -108.89 -140.71 -120.52
CA SER A 45 -110.12 -140.26 -119.88
C SER A 45 -110.24 -138.74 -119.78
N MET A 46 -111.41 -138.21 -120.13
CA MET A 46 -111.74 -136.79 -119.94
C MET A 46 -111.68 -136.35 -118.47
N ALA A 47 -111.87 -137.30 -117.53
CA ALA A 47 -111.75 -137.04 -116.10
C ALA A 47 -110.29 -136.81 -115.66
N GLU A 48 -109.33 -137.52 -116.26
CA GLU A 48 -107.89 -137.37 -116.00
C GLU A 48 -107.41 -136.01 -116.53
N ILE A 49 -107.78 -135.66 -117.77
CA ILE A 49 -107.45 -134.36 -118.38
C ILE A 49 -108.00 -133.19 -117.55
N GLN A 50 -109.20 -133.33 -116.97
CA GLN A 50 -109.78 -132.29 -116.11
C GLN A 50 -109.12 -132.27 -114.72
N ALA A 51 -108.69 -133.42 -114.18
CA ALA A 51 -107.90 -133.50 -112.95
C ALA A 51 -106.51 -132.85 -113.09
N ASP A 52 -105.76 -133.17 -114.15
CA ASP A 52 -104.45 -132.56 -114.46
C ASP A 52 -104.58 -131.03 -114.61
N LYS A 53 -105.63 -130.58 -115.28
CA LYS A 53 -105.93 -129.16 -115.47
C LYS A 53 -106.28 -128.45 -114.16
N ASP A 54 -107.00 -129.10 -113.26
CA ASP A 54 -107.35 -128.54 -111.95
C ASP A 54 -106.18 -128.66 -110.94
N GLN A 55 -105.31 -129.65 -111.08
CA GLN A 55 -104.00 -129.71 -110.41
C GLN A 55 -103.11 -128.55 -110.87
N LEU A 56 -102.93 -128.32 -112.17
CA LEU A 56 -102.16 -127.19 -112.69
C LEU A 56 -102.74 -125.85 -112.22
N ARG A 57 -104.07 -125.71 -112.20
CA ARG A 57 -104.74 -124.53 -111.59
C ARG A 57 -104.40 -124.37 -110.11
N ALA A 58 -104.37 -125.45 -109.33
CA ALA A 58 -103.98 -125.42 -107.93
C ALA A 58 -102.49 -125.09 -107.75
N GLU A 59 -101.60 -125.64 -108.57
CA GLU A 59 -100.16 -125.34 -108.57
C GLU A 59 -99.89 -123.87 -108.94
N PHE A 60 -100.55 -123.34 -109.97
CA PHE A 60 -100.48 -121.92 -110.32
C PHE A 60 -101.08 -121.03 -109.23
N ALA A 61 -102.22 -121.40 -108.63
CA ALA A 61 -102.81 -120.64 -107.53
C ALA A 61 -101.92 -120.63 -106.26
N MET A 62 -101.32 -121.77 -105.91
CA MET A 62 -100.45 -121.90 -104.74
C MET A 62 -99.09 -121.23 -104.94
N SER A 63 -98.51 -121.29 -106.15
CA SER A 63 -97.28 -120.58 -106.49
C SER A 63 -97.49 -119.07 -106.62
N ALA A 64 -98.61 -118.63 -107.20
CA ALA A 64 -99.00 -117.22 -107.18
C ALA A 64 -99.22 -116.73 -105.73
N ARG A 65 -99.99 -117.45 -104.91
CA ARG A 65 -100.24 -117.07 -103.51
C ARG A 65 -98.98 -117.09 -102.64
N ARG A 66 -98.04 -117.98 -102.94
CA ARG A 66 -96.71 -117.97 -102.31
C ARG A 66 -95.89 -116.75 -102.74
N LEU A 67 -95.88 -116.41 -104.03
CA LEU A 67 -95.20 -115.22 -104.54
C LEU A 67 -95.80 -113.92 -103.98
N GLU A 68 -97.13 -113.84 -103.85
CA GLU A 68 -97.82 -112.75 -103.13
C GLU A 68 -97.32 -112.65 -101.68
N HIS A 69 -97.31 -113.77 -100.95
CA HIS A 69 -96.89 -113.78 -99.55
C HIS A 69 -95.40 -113.45 -99.36
N ASP A 70 -94.52 -113.98 -100.21
CA ASP A 70 -93.09 -113.67 -100.20
C ASP A 70 -92.85 -112.19 -100.57
N ALA A 71 -93.66 -111.60 -101.46
CA ALA A 71 -93.63 -110.17 -101.78
C ALA A 71 -94.16 -109.29 -100.64
N ASP A 72 -95.25 -109.70 -99.96
CA ASP A 72 -95.77 -109.02 -98.77
C ASP A 72 -94.74 -109.04 -97.62
N LEU A 73 -94.08 -110.17 -97.37
CA LEU A 73 -93.00 -110.29 -96.38
C LEU A 73 -91.78 -109.42 -96.73
N LEU A 74 -91.42 -109.32 -98.01
CA LEU A 74 -90.36 -108.40 -98.46
C LEU A 74 -90.78 -106.94 -98.31
N ARG A 75 -92.05 -106.61 -98.55
CA ARG A 75 -92.61 -105.27 -98.36
C ARG A 75 -92.66 -104.87 -96.88
N GLU A 76 -93.08 -105.76 -96.00
CA GLU A 76 -93.05 -105.55 -94.55
C GLU A 76 -91.61 -105.29 -94.07
N ARG A 77 -90.68 -106.17 -94.42
CA ARG A 77 -89.26 -106.03 -94.05
C ARG A 77 -88.63 -104.73 -94.55
N THR A 78 -88.92 -104.33 -95.78
CA THR A 78 -88.38 -103.07 -96.33
C THR A 78 -88.99 -101.83 -95.68
N VAL A 79 -90.27 -101.87 -95.28
CA VAL A 79 -90.89 -100.82 -94.45
C VAL A 79 -90.25 -100.76 -93.07
N THR A 80 -90.08 -101.91 -92.37
CA THR A 80 -89.40 -101.95 -91.06
C THR A 80 -87.97 -101.45 -91.13
N GLN A 81 -87.21 -101.84 -92.17
CA GLN A 81 -85.85 -101.36 -92.39
C GLN A 81 -85.80 -99.86 -92.69
N PHE A 82 -86.74 -99.33 -93.49
CA PHE A 82 -86.85 -97.90 -93.75
C PHE A 82 -87.19 -97.11 -92.47
N GLU A 83 -88.07 -97.63 -91.61
CA GLU A 83 -88.38 -97.04 -90.31
C GLU A 83 -87.17 -97.04 -89.37
N GLN A 84 -86.41 -98.15 -89.32
CA GLN A 84 -85.17 -98.25 -88.55
C GLN A 84 -84.09 -97.27 -89.05
N LEU A 85 -83.88 -97.19 -90.36
CA LEU A 85 -82.95 -96.23 -90.97
C LEU A 85 -83.40 -94.78 -90.75
N SER A 86 -84.71 -94.51 -90.74
CA SER A 86 -85.25 -93.18 -90.43
C SER A 86 -85.00 -92.79 -88.96
N LYS A 87 -85.19 -93.73 -88.03
CA LYS A 87 -84.88 -93.55 -86.60
C LYS A 87 -83.38 -93.31 -86.37
N GLN A 88 -82.52 -94.15 -86.95
CA GLN A 88 -81.06 -93.99 -86.88
C GLN A 88 -80.59 -92.69 -87.54
N GLY A 89 -81.22 -92.28 -88.65
CA GLY A 89 -80.92 -91.00 -89.29
C GLY A 89 -81.27 -89.79 -88.42
N ALA A 90 -82.37 -89.84 -87.67
CA ALA A 90 -82.76 -88.81 -86.71
C ALA A 90 -81.81 -88.78 -85.50
N GLU A 91 -81.45 -89.93 -84.95
CA GLU A 91 -80.47 -90.07 -83.85
C GLU A 91 -79.08 -89.55 -84.24
N LEU A 92 -78.58 -89.94 -85.43
CA LEU A 92 -77.31 -89.43 -85.97
C LEU A 92 -77.35 -87.92 -86.24
N PHE A 93 -78.50 -87.37 -86.60
CA PHE A 93 -78.66 -85.91 -86.73
C PHE A 93 -78.62 -85.22 -85.36
N GLN A 94 -79.31 -85.76 -84.35
CA GLN A 94 -79.28 -85.24 -82.98
C GLN A 94 -77.86 -85.27 -82.40
N LEU A 95 -77.21 -86.43 -82.39
CA LEU A 95 -75.81 -86.61 -81.94
C LEU A 95 -74.83 -85.70 -82.70
N ARG A 96 -75.08 -85.45 -83.99
CA ARG A 96 -74.31 -84.46 -84.76
C ARG A 96 -74.53 -83.04 -84.25
N THR A 97 -75.78 -82.61 -84.04
CA THR A 97 -76.07 -81.26 -83.53
C THR A 97 -75.54 -81.05 -82.11
N GLU A 98 -75.59 -82.07 -81.24
CA GLU A 98 -75.02 -82.03 -79.90
C GLU A 98 -73.49 -81.94 -79.95
N ARG A 99 -72.83 -82.71 -80.83
CA ARG A 99 -71.37 -82.65 -81.04
C ARG A 99 -70.93 -81.32 -81.66
N ASP A 100 -71.67 -80.79 -82.64
CA ASP A 100 -71.37 -79.51 -83.27
C ASP A 100 -71.56 -78.34 -82.27
N ALA A 101 -72.58 -78.40 -81.40
CA ALA A 101 -72.75 -77.47 -80.27
C ALA A 101 -71.67 -77.63 -79.18
N GLY A 102 -71.25 -78.87 -78.90
CA GLY A 102 -70.16 -79.16 -77.97
C GLY A 102 -68.82 -78.59 -78.44
N ILE A 103 -68.51 -78.71 -79.73
CA ILE A 103 -67.32 -78.09 -80.34
C ILE A 103 -67.38 -76.56 -80.23
N ALA A 104 -68.53 -75.95 -80.53
CA ALA A 104 -68.70 -74.51 -80.36
C ALA A 104 -68.47 -74.08 -78.90
N ARG A 105 -69.01 -74.82 -77.93
CA ARG A 105 -68.82 -74.53 -76.51
C ARG A 105 -67.39 -74.75 -76.01
N ILE A 106 -66.65 -75.70 -76.59
CA ILE A 106 -65.21 -75.86 -76.32
C ILE A 106 -64.45 -74.64 -76.84
N ALA A 107 -64.70 -74.17 -78.05
CA ALA A 107 -64.04 -72.98 -78.60
C ALA A 107 -64.36 -71.69 -77.80
N GLU A 108 -65.58 -71.53 -77.31
CA GLU A 108 -65.95 -70.46 -76.36
C GLU A 108 -65.15 -70.54 -75.05
N LEU A 109 -64.98 -71.75 -74.50
CA LEU A 109 -64.21 -71.94 -73.27
C LEU A 109 -62.70 -71.77 -73.47
N GLU A 110 -62.16 -72.19 -74.62
CA GLU A 110 -60.75 -71.99 -74.98
C GLU A 110 -60.44 -70.49 -75.15
N THR A 111 -61.27 -69.75 -75.87
CA THR A 111 -61.11 -68.30 -76.05
C THR A 111 -61.32 -67.51 -74.76
N ALA A 112 -62.24 -67.94 -73.89
CA ALA A 112 -62.35 -67.38 -72.54
C ALA A 112 -61.10 -67.67 -71.70
N ASN A 113 -60.56 -68.89 -71.77
CA ASN A 113 -59.38 -69.29 -71.01
C ASN A 113 -58.10 -68.58 -71.46
N THR A 114 -57.90 -68.35 -72.77
CA THR A 114 -56.79 -67.51 -73.25
C THR A 114 -56.94 -66.05 -72.81
N GLY A 115 -58.16 -65.51 -72.80
CA GLY A 115 -58.43 -64.18 -72.24
C GLY A 115 -58.14 -64.08 -70.74
N PHE A 116 -58.54 -65.09 -69.94
CA PHE A 116 -58.20 -65.15 -68.52
C PHE A 116 -56.69 -65.30 -68.29
N ALA A 117 -55.98 -66.05 -69.13
CA ALA A 117 -54.52 -66.15 -69.07
C ALA A 117 -53.85 -64.81 -69.36
N GLU A 118 -54.26 -64.10 -70.42
CA GLU A 118 -53.74 -62.77 -70.77
C GLU A 118 -53.97 -61.74 -69.65
N VAL A 119 -55.19 -61.71 -69.09
CA VAL A 119 -55.53 -60.88 -67.91
C VAL A 119 -54.65 -61.25 -66.70
N SER A 120 -54.39 -62.54 -66.48
CA SER A 120 -53.57 -63.01 -65.35
C SER A 120 -52.09 -62.64 -65.53
N PHE A 121 -51.52 -62.79 -66.72
CA PHE A 121 -50.15 -62.35 -67.02
C PHE A 121 -50.00 -60.84 -66.84
N ARG A 122 -50.92 -60.05 -67.40
CA ARG A 122 -50.90 -58.59 -67.23
C ARG A 122 -51.02 -58.18 -65.75
N HIS A 123 -51.84 -58.86 -64.94
CA HIS A 123 -51.88 -58.58 -63.50
C HIS A 123 -50.62 -59.03 -62.75
N VAL A 124 -49.91 -60.07 -63.19
CA VAL A 124 -48.60 -60.46 -62.65
C VAL A 124 -47.54 -59.41 -62.99
N ASP A 125 -47.53 -58.90 -64.22
CA ASP A 125 -46.62 -57.82 -64.65
C ASP A 125 -46.92 -56.51 -63.90
N GLU A 126 -48.20 -56.12 -63.81
CA GLU A 126 -48.66 -54.96 -63.00
C GLU A 126 -48.26 -55.10 -61.52
N LEU A 127 -48.28 -56.31 -60.95
CA LEU A 127 -47.80 -56.56 -59.57
C LEU A 127 -46.27 -56.47 -59.48
N ALA A 128 -45.54 -57.02 -60.44
CA ALA A 128 -44.07 -56.96 -60.46
C ALA A 128 -43.55 -55.51 -60.60
N GLU A 129 -44.19 -54.68 -61.43
CA GLU A 129 -43.90 -53.24 -61.51
C GLU A 129 -44.17 -52.53 -60.17
N ARG A 130 -45.29 -52.86 -59.51
CA ARG A 130 -45.68 -52.26 -58.22
C ARG A 130 -44.76 -52.68 -57.08
N ASP A 131 -44.33 -53.94 -57.03
CA ASP A 131 -43.37 -54.44 -56.04
C ASP A 131 -41.98 -53.83 -56.26
N GLY A 132 -41.56 -53.67 -57.53
CA GLY A 132 -40.35 -52.93 -57.89
C GLY A 132 -40.41 -51.45 -57.45
N ALA A 133 -41.53 -50.79 -57.70
CA ALA A 133 -41.76 -49.41 -57.25
C ALA A 133 -41.81 -49.30 -55.71
N PHE A 134 -42.39 -50.28 -55.01
CA PHE A 134 -42.41 -50.33 -53.55
C PHE A 134 -41.01 -50.55 -52.96
N ALA A 135 -40.19 -51.42 -53.56
CA ALA A 135 -38.79 -51.60 -53.16
C ALA A 135 -37.94 -50.33 -53.37
N ALA A 136 -38.14 -49.63 -54.51
CA ALA A 136 -37.52 -48.34 -54.76
C ALA A 136 -37.97 -47.26 -53.76
N LEU A 137 -39.26 -47.22 -53.41
CA LEU A 137 -39.77 -46.30 -52.39
C LEU A 137 -39.25 -46.64 -50.98
N SER A 138 -39.16 -47.93 -50.63
CA SER A 138 -38.64 -48.39 -49.34
C SER A 138 -37.16 -48.06 -49.17
N THR A 139 -36.35 -48.24 -50.21
CA THR A 139 -34.92 -47.84 -50.18
C THR A 139 -34.75 -46.33 -50.11
N ALA A 140 -35.53 -45.56 -50.87
CA ALA A 140 -35.54 -44.09 -50.77
C ALA A 140 -36.02 -43.57 -49.39
N HIS A 141 -36.94 -44.28 -48.74
CA HIS A 141 -37.36 -43.96 -47.38
C HIS A 141 -36.25 -44.28 -46.37
N GLY A 142 -35.55 -45.40 -46.53
CA GLY A 142 -34.39 -45.76 -45.71
C GLY A 142 -33.25 -44.74 -45.78
N THR A 143 -32.89 -44.26 -46.98
CA THR A 143 -31.86 -43.22 -47.13
C THR A 143 -32.33 -41.85 -46.60
N ALA A 144 -33.62 -41.52 -46.73
CA ALA A 144 -34.20 -40.33 -46.10
C ALA A 144 -34.15 -40.39 -44.56
N GLN A 145 -34.46 -41.55 -43.95
CA GLN A 145 -34.31 -41.75 -42.50
C GLN A 145 -32.84 -41.62 -42.05
N GLN A 146 -31.90 -42.19 -42.80
CA GLN A 146 -30.46 -42.03 -42.51
C GLN A 146 -30.00 -40.57 -42.61
N HIS A 147 -30.49 -39.82 -43.60
CA HIS A 147 -30.23 -38.39 -43.71
C HIS A 147 -30.81 -37.58 -42.53
N LEU A 148 -32.02 -37.92 -42.06
CA LEU A 148 -32.62 -37.27 -40.90
C LEU A 148 -31.85 -37.58 -39.61
N ALA A 149 -31.42 -38.82 -39.39
CA ALA A 149 -30.57 -39.19 -38.26
C ALA A 149 -29.25 -38.40 -38.27
N ALA A 150 -28.53 -38.41 -39.39
CA ALA A 150 -27.28 -37.64 -39.54
C ALA A 150 -27.47 -36.11 -39.42
N MET A 151 -28.67 -35.60 -39.70
CA MET A 151 -29.01 -34.18 -39.49
C MET A 151 -29.30 -33.86 -38.02
N ILE A 152 -29.94 -34.79 -37.29
CA ILE A 152 -30.12 -34.71 -35.83
C ILE A 152 -28.78 -34.77 -35.11
N ASP A 153 -27.89 -35.69 -35.49
CA ASP A 153 -26.56 -35.81 -34.89
C ASP A 153 -25.74 -34.53 -35.07
N ARG A 154 -25.72 -33.97 -36.29
CA ARG A 154 -25.07 -32.67 -36.56
C ARG A 154 -25.70 -31.50 -35.82
N PHE A 155 -27.02 -31.52 -35.60
CA PHE A 155 -27.71 -30.50 -34.82
C PHE A 155 -27.35 -30.58 -33.34
N ASN A 156 -27.25 -31.80 -32.79
CA ASN A 156 -26.80 -32.04 -31.43
C ASN A 156 -25.33 -31.62 -31.24
N GLU A 157 -24.45 -31.98 -32.19
CA GLU A 157 -23.04 -31.55 -32.23
C GLU A 157 -22.94 -30.02 -32.24
N ALA A 158 -23.62 -29.34 -33.19
CA ALA A 158 -23.62 -27.88 -33.28
C ALA A 158 -24.22 -27.20 -32.04
N THR A 159 -25.21 -27.81 -31.39
CA THR A 159 -25.77 -27.32 -30.12
C THR A 159 -24.75 -27.44 -28.99
N SER A 160 -24.09 -28.60 -28.86
CA SER A 160 -23.05 -28.83 -27.85
C SER A 160 -21.84 -27.90 -28.02
N LEU A 161 -21.46 -27.59 -29.27
CA LEU A 161 -20.46 -26.59 -29.60
C LEU A 161 -20.94 -25.18 -29.24
N SER A 162 -22.18 -24.81 -29.58
CA SER A 162 -22.75 -23.51 -29.21
C SER A 162 -22.84 -23.30 -27.70
N ASP A 163 -23.14 -24.34 -26.92
CA ASP A 163 -23.20 -24.24 -25.47
C ASP A 163 -21.81 -24.22 -24.84
N SER A 164 -20.84 -24.95 -25.41
CA SER A 164 -19.43 -24.85 -25.02
C SER A 164 -18.89 -23.43 -25.27
N LEU A 165 -19.14 -22.86 -26.45
CA LEU A 165 -18.75 -21.49 -26.79
C LEU A 165 -19.48 -20.43 -25.92
N ARG A 166 -20.71 -20.70 -25.48
CA ARG A 166 -21.42 -19.84 -24.50
C ARG A 166 -20.73 -19.88 -23.14
N VAL A 167 -20.37 -21.06 -22.63
CA VAL A 167 -19.64 -21.21 -21.37
C VAL A 167 -18.27 -20.52 -21.45
N GLU A 168 -17.56 -20.68 -22.56
CA GLU A 168 -16.29 -19.98 -22.82
C GLU A 168 -16.47 -18.46 -22.86
N ASN A 169 -17.47 -17.93 -23.56
CA ASN A 169 -17.76 -16.48 -23.59
C ASN A 169 -18.14 -15.93 -22.22
N VAL A 170 -18.90 -16.67 -21.40
CA VAL A 170 -19.21 -16.29 -20.02
C VAL A 170 -17.94 -16.30 -19.15
N ALA A 171 -17.07 -17.30 -19.29
CA ALA A 171 -15.80 -17.36 -18.58
C ALA A 171 -14.86 -16.20 -18.95
N LEU A 172 -14.69 -15.91 -20.24
CA LEU A 172 -13.89 -14.78 -20.75
C LEU A 172 -14.49 -13.43 -20.34
N THR A 173 -15.82 -13.33 -20.21
CA THR A 173 -16.48 -12.11 -19.70
C THR A 173 -16.19 -11.92 -18.22
N ALA A 174 -16.30 -12.98 -17.41
CA ALA A 174 -15.98 -12.94 -15.98
C ALA A 174 -14.48 -12.68 -15.72
N GLU A 175 -13.59 -13.19 -16.57
CA GLU A 175 -12.15 -12.84 -16.55
C GLU A 175 -11.94 -11.37 -16.90
N ALA A 176 -12.59 -10.86 -17.94
CA ALA A 176 -12.52 -9.45 -18.33
C ALA A 176 -13.07 -8.51 -17.24
N ASP A 177 -14.13 -8.91 -16.52
CA ASP A 177 -14.65 -8.16 -15.37
C ASP A 177 -13.73 -8.24 -14.15
N GLY A 178 -13.17 -9.41 -13.84
CA GLY A 178 -12.14 -9.54 -12.79
C GLY A 178 -10.88 -8.71 -13.07
N LEU A 179 -10.48 -8.58 -14.34
CA LEU A 179 -9.40 -7.69 -14.76
C LEU A 179 -9.80 -6.20 -14.69
N ARG A 180 -11.06 -5.85 -14.95
CA ARG A 180 -11.58 -4.48 -14.74
C ARG A 180 -11.58 -4.10 -13.26
N ASP A 181 -11.99 -5.01 -12.38
CA ASP A 181 -11.96 -4.79 -10.93
C ASP A 181 -10.52 -4.64 -10.42
N GLN A 182 -9.58 -5.48 -10.86
CA GLN A 182 -8.15 -5.32 -10.56
C GLN A 182 -7.60 -3.96 -11.05
N ILE A 183 -7.98 -3.52 -12.25
CA ILE A 183 -7.60 -2.20 -12.77
C ILE A 183 -8.22 -1.07 -11.91
N ALA A 184 -9.47 -1.21 -11.46
CA ALA A 184 -10.13 -0.24 -10.60
C ALA A 184 -9.56 -0.21 -9.18
N ASP A 185 -9.12 -1.35 -8.64
CA ASP A 185 -8.39 -1.46 -7.37
C ASP A 185 -7.02 -0.78 -7.49
N LEU A 186 -6.22 -1.13 -8.51
CA LEU A 186 -4.92 -0.50 -8.78
C LEU A 186 -5.03 1.01 -9.05
N GLN A 187 -6.11 1.47 -9.69
CA GLN A 187 -6.40 2.90 -9.85
C GLN A 187 -6.72 3.58 -8.51
N ARG A 188 -7.42 2.90 -7.60
CA ARG A 188 -7.70 3.39 -6.24
C ARG A 188 -6.43 3.41 -5.38
N GLU A 189 -5.56 2.40 -5.46
CA GLU A 189 -4.25 2.39 -4.82
C GLU A 189 -3.32 3.49 -5.36
N PHE A 190 -3.30 3.68 -6.69
CA PHE A 190 -2.55 4.77 -7.33
C PHE A 190 -3.07 6.14 -6.91
N ALA A 191 -4.39 6.34 -6.86
CA ALA A 191 -4.99 7.59 -6.37
C ALA A 191 -4.67 7.84 -4.89
N ALA A 192 -4.73 6.81 -4.04
CA ALA A 192 -4.41 6.91 -2.61
C ALA A 192 -2.93 7.22 -2.36
N THR A 193 -2.01 6.55 -3.08
CA THR A 193 -0.56 6.84 -2.99
C THR A 193 -0.21 8.20 -3.59
N GLN A 194 -0.89 8.64 -4.65
CA GLN A 194 -0.74 9.98 -5.20
C GLN A 194 -1.28 11.08 -4.25
N ALA A 195 -2.36 10.80 -3.52
CA ALA A 195 -2.87 11.68 -2.47
C ALA A 195 -1.89 11.77 -1.28
N LEU A 196 -1.38 10.63 -0.80
CA LEU A 196 -0.37 10.58 0.27
C LEU A 196 0.90 11.37 -0.11
N LEU A 197 1.40 11.21 -1.34
CA LEU A 197 2.51 12.01 -1.88
C LEU A 197 2.16 13.49 -2.07
N GLY A 198 0.87 13.84 -2.16
CA GLY A 198 0.37 15.21 -2.13
C GLY A 198 0.45 15.80 -0.72
N ASP A 199 -0.03 15.06 0.27
CA ASP A 199 0.00 15.42 1.69
C ASP A 199 1.42 15.51 2.24
N ASP A 200 2.31 14.57 1.89
CA ASP A 200 3.75 14.63 2.20
C ASP A 200 4.43 15.85 1.58
N ARG A 201 4.04 16.24 0.35
CA ARG A 201 4.53 17.48 -0.26
C ARG A 201 3.93 18.73 0.39
N GLY A 202 2.72 18.63 0.95
CA GLY A 202 2.09 19.68 1.75
C GLY A 202 2.78 19.87 3.10
N SER A 203 3.03 18.79 3.83
CA SER A 203 3.72 18.80 5.12
C SER A 203 5.19 19.20 4.97
N LEU A 204 5.89 18.75 3.92
CA LEU A 204 7.24 19.24 3.59
C LEU A 204 7.25 20.74 3.28
N ARG A 205 6.24 21.29 2.57
CA ARG A 205 6.11 22.74 2.36
C ARG A 205 5.87 23.48 3.66
N GLN A 206 4.97 23.01 4.52
CA GLN A 206 4.76 23.59 5.84
C GLN A 206 6.00 23.50 6.74
N ALA A 207 6.77 22.41 6.66
CA ALA A 207 8.03 22.25 7.38
C ALA A 207 9.11 23.23 6.88
N ILE A 208 9.19 23.46 5.56
CA ILE A 208 10.09 24.47 4.97
C ILE A 208 9.65 25.89 5.33
N GLU A 209 8.35 26.19 5.31
CA GLU A 209 7.79 27.49 5.65
C GLU A 209 7.96 27.81 7.15
N THR A 210 7.61 26.87 8.03
CA THR A 210 7.84 27.01 9.48
C THR A 210 9.33 27.14 9.78
N LEU A 211 10.21 26.31 9.23
CA LEU A 211 11.67 26.44 9.36
C LEU A 211 12.18 27.77 8.78
N GLY A 212 11.54 28.30 7.74
CA GLY A 212 11.76 29.65 7.23
C GLY A 212 11.38 30.73 8.25
N THR A 213 10.21 30.65 8.88
CA THR A 213 9.82 31.57 9.95
C THR A 213 10.68 31.44 11.21
N GLU A 214 11.13 30.24 11.58
CA GLU A 214 12.09 30.05 12.68
C GLU A 214 13.49 30.56 12.33
N ARG A 215 13.91 30.51 11.06
CA ARG A 215 15.13 31.19 10.61
C ARG A 215 15.00 32.71 10.69
N LEU A 216 13.89 33.28 10.23
CA LEU A 216 13.63 34.71 10.36
C LEU A 216 13.55 35.15 11.84
N ARG A 217 12.99 34.33 12.72
CA ARG A 217 13.02 34.54 14.19
C ARG A 217 14.43 34.42 14.75
N ALA A 218 15.25 33.48 14.30
CA ALA A 218 16.64 33.34 14.72
C ALA A 218 17.51 34.51 14.21
N GLU A 219 17.24 35.02 13.01
CA GLU A 219 17.85 36.24 12.45
C GLU A 219 17.40 37.50 13.21
N GLU A 220 16.11 37.62 13.57
CA GLU A 220 15.60 38.71 14.42
C GLU A 220 16.23 38.65 15.83
N LEU A 221 16.25 37.47 16.46
CA LEU A 221 16.87 37.26 17.77
C LEU A 221 18.39 37.47 17.72
N GLY A 222 19.06 37.12 16.62
CA GLY A 222 20.47 37.41 16.38
C GLY A 222 20.72 38.91 16.19
N GLY A 223 19.86 39.60 15.45
CA GLY A 223 19.88 41.06 15.33
C GLY A 223 19.71 41.74 16.68
N ARG A 224 18.71 41.32 17.46
CA ARG A 224 18.46 41.81 18.83
C ARG A 224 19.56 41.43 19.81
N LEU A 225 20.25 40.30 19.62
CA LEU A 225 21.46 39.98 20.38
C LEU A 225 22.57 40.98 20.06
N THR A 226 22.86 41.24 18.78
CA THR A 226 23.87 42.23 18.39
C THR A 226 23.51 43.67 18.78
N GLU A 227 22.22 44.01 18.82
CA GLU A 227 21.72 45.30 19.35
C GLU A 227 21.92 45.40 20.87
N VAL A 228 21.64 44.34 21.62
CA VAL A 228 21.90 44.27 23.08
C VAL A 228 23.39 44.26 23.38
N GLU A 229 24.22 43.59 22.59
CA GLU A 229 25.68 43.63 22.69
C GLU A 229 26.22 45.03 22.38
N ALA A 230 25.69 45.72 21.37
CA ALA A 230 26.04 47.10 21.06
C ALA A 230 25.59 48.08 22.16
N ALA A 231 24.40 47.91 22.72
CA ALA A 231 23.90 48.71 23.84
C ALA A 231 24.71 48.46 25.13
N LEU A 232 25.12 47.21 25.38
CA LEU A 232 26.00 46.84 26.49
C LEU A 232 27.41 47.42 26.30
N ALA A 233 27.93 47.41 25.07
CA ALA A 233 29.20 48.06 24.73
C ALA A 233 29.14 49.59 24.90
N ALA A 234 28.04 50.23 24.47
CA ALA A 234 27.81 51.66 24.67
C ALA A 234 27.75 52.00 26.18
N SER A 235 26.91 51.31 26.95
CA SER A 235 26.80 51.48 28.40
C SER A 235 28.13 51.21 29.13
N ARG A 236 28.95 50.29 28.61
CA ARG A 236 30.31 50.04 29.11
C ARG A 236 31.26 51.21 28.81
N THR A 237 31.21 51.80 27.61
CA THR A 237 32.00 53.01 27.31
C THR A 237 31.53 54.23 28.12
N GLU A 238 30.24 54.33 28.43
CA GLU A 238 29.70 55.34 29.37
C GLU A 238 30.21 55.11 30.80
N ALA A 239 30.23 53.86 31.27
CA ALA A 239 30.80 53.51 32.57
C ALA A 239 32.31 53.78 32.67
N GLU A 240 33.05 53.49 31.60
CA GLU A 240 34.49 53.79 31.49
C GLU A 240 34.76 55.31 31.45
N ALA A 241 33.91 56.10 30.77
CA ALA A 241 33.98 57.56 30.79
C ALA A 241 33.62 58.16 32.17
N LEU A 242 32.61 57.60 32.87
CA LEU A 242 32.26 57.98 34.24
C LEU A 242 33.39 57.65 35.22
N ALA A 243 34.06 56.50 35.07
CA ALA A 243 35.21 56.13 35.88
C ALA A 243 36.40 57.10 35.69
N GLN A 244 36.67 57.54 34.45
CA GLN A 244 37.67 58.58 34.18
C GLN A 244 37.27 59.93 34.81
N HIS A 245 35.98 60.26 34.83
CA HIS A 245 35.47 61.46 35.50
C HIS A 245 35.63 61.42 37.03
N VAL A 246 35.46 60.25 37.65
CA VAL A 246 35.71 60.06 39.09
C VAL A 246 37.20 60.24 39.41
N ALA A 247 38.09 59.59 38.66
CA ALA A 247 39.55 59.74 38.84
C ALA A 247 40.02 61.20 38.69
N ALA A 248 39.42 61.97 37.79
CA ALA A 248 39.69 63.40 37.62
C ALA A 248 39.20 64.28 38.80
N LEU A 249 38.18 63.84 39.54
CA LEU A 249 37.73 64.50 40.77
C LEU A 249 38.60 64.13 41.98
N GLU A 250 39.02 62.88 42.09
CA GLU A 250 39.95 62.41 43.14
C GLU A 250 41.32 63.11 43.04
N ALA A 251 41.83 63.29 41.82
CA ALA A 251 43.04 64.09 41.57
C ALA A 251 42.92 65.52 42.13
N LYS A 252 41.81 66.22 41.88
CA LYS A 252 41.56 67.57 42.40
C LYS A 252 41.39 67.62 43.92
N ALA A 253 40.86 66.56 44.54
CA ALA A 253 40.79 66.46 46.00
C ALA A 253 42.19 66.39 46.63
N SER A 254 43.12 65.64 46.02
CA SER A 254 44.50 65.53 46.51
C SER A 254 45.27 66.86 46.50
N GLU A 255 45.05 67.70 45.47
CA GLU A 255 45.74 68.99 45.31
C GLU A 255 45.34 69.98 46.41
N LEU A 256 44.07 70.01 46.78
CA LEU A 256 43.55 70.84 47.87
C LEU A 256 44.07 70.37 49.25
N SER A 257 44.18 69.06 49.46
CA SER A 257 44.71 68.49 50.72
C SER A 257 46.16 68.93 50.99
N ASN A 258 47.01 68.89 49.96
CA ASN A 258 48.42 69.28 50.09
C ASN A 258 48.62 70.77 50.39
N ARG A 259 47.64 71.61 50.06
CA ARG A 259 47.69 73.07 50.26
C ARG A 259 47.26 73.52 51.66
N ALA A 260 46.60 72.64 52.44
CA ALA A 260 46.20 72.92 53.82
C ALA A 260 47.36 72.69 54.82
N GLY A 261 48.07 71.56 54.72
CA GLY A 261 49.08 71.15 55.72
C GLY A 261 50.19 72.18 55.96
N GLY A 262 50.66 72.84 54.90
CA GLY A 262 51.72 73.85 54.98
C GLY A 262 51.37 75.10 55.81
N SER A 263 50.10 75.33 56.16
CA SER A 263 49.68 76.47 56.98
C SER A 263 49.59 76.16 58.48
N GLU A 264 49.57 74.88 58.89
CA GLU A 264 49.39 74.52 60.29
C GLU A 264 50.70 74.37 61.06
N ASP A 265 51.74 73.85 60.41
CA ASP A 265 53.05 73.62 61.05
C ASP A 265 53.72 74.94 61.49
N ALA A 266 53.49 76.03 60.74
CA ALA A 266 53.93 77.38 61.09
C ALA A 266 53.27 77.91 62.38
N HIS A 267 52.02 77.55 62.66
CA HIS A 267 51.33 77.93 63.90
C HIS A 267 51.75 77.07 65.09
N ARG A 268 52.04 75.78 64.88
CA ARG A 268 52.44 74.86 65.96
C ARG A 268 53.79 75.22 66.57
N ALA A 269 54.72 75.78 65.81
CA ALA A 269 56.03 76.24 66.32
C ALA A 269 55.93 77.45 67.27
N ALA A 270 55.03 78.42 66.98
CA ALA A 270 54.95 79.67 67.74
C ALA A 270 54.29 79.52 69.12
N GLN A 271 53.48 78.49 69.35
CA GLN A 271 52.79 78.27 70.63
C GLN A 271 53.64 77.54 71.69
N ALA A 272 54.74 76.89 71.29
CA ALA A 272 55.54 76.06 72.19
C ALA A 272 56.32 76.87 73.24
N GLU A 273 56.97 77.98 72.87
CA GLU A 273 57.80 78.76 73.81
C GLU A 273 56.96 79.61 74.79
N LEU A 274 55.75 80.04 74.39
CA LEU A 274 54.84 80.75 75.29
C LEU A 274 54.36 79.87 76.46
N ALA A 275 54.31 78.55 76.28
CA ALA A 275 53.93 77.62 77.34
C ALA A 275 55.05 77.42 78.39
N ARG A 276 56.33 77.55 77.99
CA ARG A 276 57.48 77.26 78.86
C ARG A 276 57.66 78.31 79.95
N ILE A 277 57.65 79.60 79.57
CA ILE A 277 57.86 80.73 80.49
C ILE A 277 56.70 80.87 81.50
N ALA A 278 55.48 80.45 81.13
CA ALA A 278 54.33 80.48 82.02
C ALA A 278 54.40 79.47 83.19
N GLY A 279 55.11 78.35 83.02
CA GLY A 279 55.23 77.31 84.06
C GLY A 279 56.09 77.73 85.25
N GLU A 280 57.23 78.37 84.97
CA GLU A 280 58.22 78.76 85.99
C GLU A 280 57.66 79.84 86.95
N ALA A 281 56.82 80.74 86.45
CA ALA A 281 56.17 81.79 87.24
C ALA A 281 55.06 81.30 88.20
N ALA A 282 54.54 80.07 88.00
CA ALA A 282 53.46 79.52 88.82
C ALA A 282 53.96 78.82 90.10
N ALA A 283 55.10 78.13 90.02
CA ALA A 283 55.65 77.32 91.12
C ALA A 283 56.01 78.18 92.36
N ALA A 284 56.75 79.27 92.15
CA ALA A 284 57.23 80.16 93.22
C ALA A 284 56.11 80.85 94.02
N LYS A 285 54.85 80.78 93.56
CA LYS A 285 53.70 81.41 94.23
C LYS A 285 52.96 80.46 95.18
N GLN A 286 53.08 79.14 95.02
CA GLN A 286 52.37 78.18 95.89
C GLN A 286 53.09 77.94 97.22
N GLU A 287 54.42 78.04 97.28
CA GLU A 287 55.19 77.85 98.51
C GLU A 287 54.90 78.94 99.57
N ALA A 288 54.64 80.18 99.13
CA ALA A 288 54.32 81.31 100.00
C ALA A 288 53.00 81.13 100.78
N ASP A 289 51.97 80.57 100.14
CA ASP A 289 50.64 80.37 100.76
C ASP A 289 50.60 79.18 101.74
N GLY A 290 51.54 78.23 101.64
CA GLY A 290 51.65 77.10 102.57
C GLY A 290 52.07 77.54 103.98
N VAL A 291 53.12 78.36 104.06
CA VAL A 291 53.67 78.88 105.33
C VAL A 291 52.63 79.73 106.09
N ALA A 292 51.79 80.47 105.36
CA ALA A 292 50.77 81.37 105.92
C ALA A 292 49.58 80.67 106.60
N ARG A 293 49.47 79.33 106.49
CA ARG A 293 48.41 78.52 107.15
C ARG A 293 48.93 77.82 108.42
N GLN A 294 50.08 77.17 108.35
CA GLN A 294 50.68 76.46 109.51
C GLN A 294 50.98 77.38 110.71
N LEU A 295 51.31 78.66 110.43
CA LEU A 295 51.48 79.71 111.45
C LEU A 295 50.17 80.18 112.11
N ARG A 296 49.00 79.73 111.64
CA ARG A 296 47.69 80.17 112.14
C ARG A 296 47.11 79.18 113.14
N ASP A 297 47.07 77.91 112.76
CA ASP A 297 46.49 76.83 113.57
C ASP A 297 47.29 76.60 114.87
N SER A 298 48.61 76.73 114.78
CA SER A 298 49.52 76.67 115.94
C SER A 298 49.30 77.80 116.96
N ILE A 299 48.85 78.98 116.51
CA ILE A 299 48.55 80.12 117.39
C ILE A 299 47.23 79.92 118.15
N GLU A 300 46.25 79.19 117.59
CA GLU A 300 45.02 78.86 118.32
C GLU A 300 45.24 77.73 119.34
N MET A 301 46.02 76.70 118.97
CA MET A 301 46.34 75.59 119.87
C MET A 301 47.08 76.07 121.14
N LEU A 302 48.10 76.93 120.99
CA LEU A 302 48.82 77.52 122.13
C LEU A 302 47.96 78.48 122.98
N ARG A 303 46.88 79.06 122.43
CA ARG A 303 45.92 79.88 123.20
C ARG A 303 45.01 79.03 124.07
N ALA A 304 44.72 77.78 123.70
CA ALA A 304 43.96 76.85 124.52
C ALA A 304 44.81 76.26 125.68
N GLU A 305 46.10 75.97 125.45
CA GLU A 305 47.00 75.54 126.52
C GLU A 305 47.24 76.66 127.55
N LYS A 306 47.34 77.90 127.08
CA LYS A 306 47.48 79.09 127.94
C LYS A 306 46.35 79.20 128.98
N THR A 307 45.10 79.02 128.59
CA THR A 307 43.96 79.19 129.52
C THR A 307 43.85 78.06 130.54
N MET A 308 44.25 76.82 130.20
CA MET A 308 44.37 75.74 131.21
C MET A 308 45.50 76.01 132.21
N LEU A 309 46.67 76.45 131.73
CA LEU A 309 47.81 76.74 132.61
C LEU A 309 47.55 77.96 133.50
N GLU A 310 46.85 78.99 133.01
CA GLU A 310 46.41 80.13 133.83
C GLU A 310 45.39 79.73 134.92
N GLY A 311 44.66 78.62 134.75
CA GLY A 311 43.83 78.00 135.78
C GLY A 311 44.63 77.28 136.88
N ALA A 312 45.70 76.57 136.53
CA ALA A 312 46.63 76.01 137.53
C ALA A 312 47.43 77.09 138.26
N LEU A 313 47.60 78.25 137.62
CA LEU A 313 48.38 79.38 138.11
C LEU A 313 47.73 80.12 139.30
N THR A 314 46.42 80.02 139.50
CA THR A 314 45.73 80.64 140.65
C THR A 314 45.83 79.77 141.88
N GLN A 315 45.53 78.47 141.78
CA GLN A 315 45.45 77.55 142.91
C GLN A 315 46.79 77.40 143.64
N VAL A 316 47.92 77.35 142.90
CA VAL A 316 49.27 77.33 143.50
C VAL A 316 49.72 78.70 144.04
N ARG A 317 49.13 79.81 143.55
CA ARG A 317 49.45 81.16 144.06
C ARG A 317 48.71 81.49 145.36
N GLU A 318 47.51 80.97 145.59
CA GLU A 318 46.84 81.13 146.89
C GLU A 318 47.61 80.41 148.02
N ASP A 319 48.12 79.21 147.77
CA ASP A 319 48.97 78.49 148.74
C ASP A 319 50.30 79.22 149.02
N ARG A 320 50.92 79.86 148.00
CA ARG A 320 52.12 80.68 148.22
C ARG A 320 51.82 82.02 148.92
N ALA A 321 50.69 82.65 148.62
CA ALA A 321 50.27 83.90 149.26
C ALA A 321 50.04 83.74 150.78
N ARG A 322 49.78 82.51 151.24
CA ARG A 322 49.64 82.15 152.66
C ARG A 322 50.97 81.91 153.39
N LEU A 323 52.13 81.97 152.72
CA LEU A 323 53.42 81.53 153.29
C LEU A 323 54.55 82.59 153.37
N SER A 324 54.55 83.64 152.54
CA SER A 324 55.39 84.84 152.71
C SER A 324 54.94 85.95 151.73
N SER A 325 54.51 87.17 152.11
CA SER A 325 54.55 87.93 153.37
C SER A 325 55.94 88.32 153.91
N ALA A 326 56.99 88.25 153.07
CA ALA A 326 58.31 88.83 153.37
C ALA A 326 59.15 89.15 152.09
N LEU A 327 59.68 90.39 151.98
CA LEU A 327 60.82 90.90 151.13
C LEU A 327 60.53 91.38 149.65
N GLU A 328 61.29 92.36 149.07
CA GLU A 328 60.77 93.44 148.14
C GLU A 328 61.71 94.08 146.98
N THR A 329 61.16 94.73 145.88
CA THR A 329 61.60 95.95 145.00
C THR A 329 62.43 96.03 143.60
N ARG A 330 61.95 96.86 142.57
CA ARG A 330 62.56 97.86 141.51
C ARG A 330 63.04 97.61 139.93
N PRO A 331 63.24 98.65 138.97
CA PRO A 331 63.07 98.66 137.40
C PRO A 331 64.00 99.48 136.32
N ALA A 332 63.77 99.61 134.92
CA ALA A 332 64.48 100.45 133.78
C ALA A 332 63.90 100.66 132.24
N GLU A 333 64.55 101.38 131.22
CA GLU A 333 64.13 101.91 129.77
C GLU A 333 65.19 101.86 128.50
N ALA A 334 65.28 102.38 127.18
CA ALA A 334 64.64 103.11 125.92
C ALA A 334 65.61 103.18 124.57
N ALA A 335 65.58 103.77 123.27
CA ALA A 335 64.73 104.29 122.06
C ALA A 335 65.48 104.83 120.67
N ASN A 336 64.84 105.16 119.45
CA ASN A 336 65.23 105.97 118.12
C ASN A 336 65.68 105.30 116.69
N GLY A 337 65.82 105.74 115.34
CA GLY A 337 65.65 106.86 114.24
C GLY A 337 66.34 106.53 112.78
N ALA A 338 66.47 107.12 111.49
CA ALA A 338 66.00 108.12 110.37
C ALA A 338 66.78 107.91 108.91
N ILE A 339 66.85 108.48 107.61
CA ILE A 339 66.41 109.57 106.54
C ILE A 339 66.77 109.23 104.94
N ALA A 340 66.60 110.07 103.81
CA ALA A 340 66.89 109.84 102.28
C ALA A 340 66.95 111.04 101.15
N ALA A 341 67.36 110.91 99.79
CA ALA A 341 67.36 111.91 98.58
C ALA A 341 67.73 111.46 97.05
N GLU A 342 68.16 112.33 96.05
CA GLU A 342 68.06 112.16 94.51
C GLU A 342 69.28 112.41 93.44
N PRO A 343 69.33 113.25 92.31
CA PRO A 343 69.67 112.81 90.88
C PRO A 343 70.51 113.68 89.77
N SER A 344 70.77 113.13 88.53
CA SER A 344 71.13 113.66 87.12
C SER A 344 72.58 113.92 86.53
N ALA A 345 72.78 113.52 85.23
CA ALA A 345 73.76 113.88 84.15
C ALA A 345 75.32 113.71 84.26
N ALA A 346 75.90 112.70 83.57
CA ALA A 346 77.31 112.67 83.09
C ALA A 346 77.59 111.62 81.97
N ASP A 347 78.62 111.90 81.15
CA ASP A 347 79.01 111.33 79.84
C ASP A 347 79.07 109.80 79.61
N ALA A 348 78.68 109.46 78.37
CA ALA A 348 79.36 108.68 77.31
C ALA A 348 80.59 107.77 77.58
N MET A 349 81.43 108.02 78.59
CA MET A 349 82.70 107.30 78.81
C MET A 349 82.55 105.78 79.08
N LEU A 350 81.33 105.30 79.36
CA LEU A 350 81.03 103.87 79.48
C LEU A 350 80.89 103.14 78.13
N ARG A 351 80.76 103.84 76.98
CA ARG A 351 80.69 103.20 75.66
C ARG A 351 82.05 102.75 75.12
N ASP A 352 83.12 103.49 75.42
CA ASP A 352 84.46 103.12 74.98
C ASP A 352 84.94 101.84 75.70
N ARG A 353 84.74 101.76 77.03
CA ARG A 353 85.08 100.58 77.85
C ARG A 353 84.32 99.30 77.52
N LEU A 354 83.17 99.37 76.85
CA LEU A 354 82.45 98.18 76.36
C LEU A 354 82.93 97.74 74.97
N SER A 355 83.51 98.66 74.19
CA SER A 355 84.17 98.33 72.92
C SER A 355 85.43 97.47 73.11
N ASP A 356 86.10 97.59 74.26
CA ASP A 356 87.23 96.75 74.64
C ASP A 356 86.83 95.27 74.84
N ILE A 357 85.66 95.02 75.45
CA ILE A 357 85.14 93.65 75.67
C ILE A 357 84.82 92.97 74.32
N ALA A 358 84.35 93.72 73.33
CA ALA A 358 84.13 93.21 71.97
C ALA A 358 85.45 92.80 71.27
N ALA A 359 86.58 93.46 71.57
CA ALA A 359 87.88 93.08 71.04
C ALA A 359 88.46 91.82 71.74
N GLU A 360 88.17 91.63 73.03
CA GLU A 360 88.69 90.52 73.83
C GLU A 360 88.11 89.15 73.39
N VAL A 361 86.82 89.08 73.05
CA VAL A 361 86.21 87.85 72.52
C VAL A 361 86.80 87.45 71.16
N VAL A 362 87.05 88.41 70.28
CA VAL A 362 87.66 88.17 68.96
C VAL A 362 89.15 87.80 69.07
N HIS A 363 89.84 88.24 70.12
CA HIS A 363 91.17 87.72 70.44
C HIS A 363 91.12 86.25 70.87
N MET A 364 90.16 85.88 71.74
CA MET A 364 90.08 84.53 72.29
C MET A 364 89.76 83.46 71.23
N THR A 365 88.92 83.77 70.22
CA THR A 365 88.73 82.88 69.06
C THR A 365 89.99 82.80 68.18
N ALA A 366 90.65 83.93 67.91
CA ALA A 366 91.89 83.97 67.11
C ALA A 366 93.11 83.28 67.78
N VAL A 367 93.04 82.98 69.08
CA VAL A 367 94.01 82.13 69.79
C VAL A 367 93.63 80.65 69.67
N LEU A 368 92.33 80.32 69.77
CA LEU A 368 91.83 78.94 69.64
C LEU A 368 91.95 78.36 68.22
N GLU A 369 91.85 79.19 67.18
CA GLU A 369 92.00 78.77 65.78
C GLU A 369 93.46 78.58 65.32
N GLY A 370 94.45 78.88 66.17
CA GLY A 370 95.86 78.53 65.91
C GLY A 370 96.56 79.33 64.78
N PRO A 371 97.55 78.74 64.08
CA PRO A 371 98.32 79.45 63.07
C PRO A 371 97.51 79.79 61.81
N ASP A 372 96.62 78.89 61.38
CA ASP A 372 95.90 78.95 60.09
C ASP A 372 94.48 79.57 60.19
N SER A 373 94.22 80.33 61.26
CA SER A 373 92.94 81.02 61.52
C SER A 373 92.47 81.91 60.35
N PRO A 374 91.25 81.68 59.80
CA PRO A 374 90.69 82.51 58.72
C PRO A 374 90.47 83.98 59.12
N ILE A 375 90.38 84.30 60.41
CA ILE A 375 90.21 85.66 60.92
C ILE A 375 91.38 86.56 60.47
N ARG A 376 92.60 86.02 60.34
CA ARG A 376 93.79 86.80 59.92
C ARG A 376 93.70 87.30 58.47
N ALA A 377 93.06 86.54 57.57
CA ALA A 377 92.98 86.90 56.15
C ALA A 377 91.99 88.06 55.91
N ILE A 378 90.86 88.07 56.62
CA ILE A 378 89.85 89.13 56.46
C ILE A 378 90.20 90.39 57.28
N LEU A 379 91.00 90.27 58.35
CA LEU A 379 91.71 91.42 58.95
C LEU A 379 92.76 92.09 58.03
N ALA A 380 93.00 91.55 56.83
CA ALA A 380 93.76 92.17 55.76
C ALA A 380 92.89 92.57 54.53
N ALA A 381 91.66 92.05 54.40
CA ALA A 381 90.71 92.45 53.36
C ALA A 381 89.84 93.64 53.78
N ASN A 382 89.59 93.82 55.08
CA ASN A 382 88.70 94.85 55.62
C ASN A 382 89.37 96.22 55.84
N ASP A 383 90.58 96.43 55.31
CA ASP A 383 91.24 97.75 55.30
C ASP A 383 90.75 98.64 54.13
N GLU A 384 90.16 98.08 53.06
CA GLU A 384 89.86 98.83 51.82
C GLU A 384 88.43 99.42 51.68
N ASN A 385 87.38 98.84 52.28
CA ASN A 385 86.00 99.35 52.19
C ASN A 385 85.16 98.98 53.44
N ARG A 386 84.91 99.87 54.41
CA ARG A 386 85.32 101.28 54.56
C ARG A 386 84.69 102.32 53.61
N GLU A 387 83.51 102.01 53.07
CA GLU A 387 82.63 103.03 52.50
C GLU A 387 82.07 103.99 53.57
N SER A 388 81.93 105.26 53.19
CA SER A 388 80.96 106.27 53.67
C SER A 388 80.95 106.79 55.13
N ASP A 389 80.84 108.12 55.20
CA ASP A 389 80.19 108.98 56.20
C ASP A 389 80.60 109.00 57.69
N GLU A 390 81.21 110.14 58.06
CA GLU A 390 80.66 110.97 59.14
C GLU A 390 80.42 112.39 58.57
N ALA A 391 79.25 112.98 58.82
CA ALA A 391 78.76 114.12 58.04
C ALA A 391 78.83 115.48 58.76
N THR A 392 79.63 116.40 58.19
CA THR A 392 79.66 117.86 58.46
C THR A 392 80.34 118.33 59.77
N GLY A 393 81.65 118.57 59.71
CA GLY A 393 82.41 119.42 60.63
C GLY A 393 83.60 120.08 59.91
N PRO A 394 83.82 121.40 59.99
CA PRO A 394 84.80 122.08 59.13
C PRO A 394 86.26 122.01 59.64
N THR A 395 87.01 121.05 59.09
CA THR A 395 88.46 121.16 58.78
C THR A 395 89.45 121.30 59.95
N THR A 396 89.87 120.18 60.56
CA THR A 396 91.30 119.75 60.70
C THR A 396 91.42 118.35 61.37
N ALA A 397 92.59 117.70 61.22
CA ALA A 397 92.90 116.32 61.65
C ALA A 397 93.26 116.21 63.18
N PRO A 398 93.38 115.01 63.83
CA PRO A 398 93.56 113.66 63.26
C PRO A 398 92.67 112.53 63.89
N THR A 399 93.15 111.28 63.84
CA THR A 399 92.40 110.00 63.94
C THR A 399 92.17 109.42 65.35
N ALA A 400 91.21 108.48 65.44
CA ALA A 400 91.07 107.47 66.50
C ALA A 400 90.88 106.05 65.89
N PRO A 401 91.22 104.95 66.59
CA PRO A 401 91.51 103.65 65.95
C PRO A 401 90.31 102.69 65.82
N THR A 402 90.37 101.83 64.80
CA THR A 402 89.35 100.83 64.48
C THR A 402 89.39 99.61 65.41
N LEU A 403 88.36 98.75 65.33
CA LEU A 403 88.34 97.46 66.01
C LEU A 403 89.48 96.53 65.54
N ALA A 404 89.84 96.57 64.26
CA ALA A 404 90.95 95.80 63.70
C ALA A 404 92.29 96.17 64.36
N ASP A 405 92.54 97.46 64.59
CA ASP A 405 93.77 97.95 65.21
C ASP A 405 93.86 97.59 66.70
N ARG A 406 92.72 97.57 67.41
CA ARG A 406 92.66 97.07 68.81
C ARG A 406 92.96 95.58 68.89
N ILE A 407 92.43 94.75 67.98
CA ILE A 407 92.75 93.31 67.92
C ILE A 407 94.25 93.08 67.64
N ARG A 408 94.84 93.86 66.71
CA ARG A 408 96.28 93.83 66.41
C ARG A 408 97.14 94.14 67.64
N ALA A 409 96.71 95.06 68.51
CA ALA A 409 97.41 95.41 69.75
C ALA A 409 97.40 94.29 70.81
N ILE A 410 96.28 93.57 70.97
CA ILE A 410 96.17 92.48 71.95
C ILE A 410 97.04 91.27 71.53
N GLN A 411 97.07 90.93 70.24
CA GLN A 411 97.91 89.82 69.74
C GLN A 411 99.42 90.02 69.98
N ASN A 412 99.90 91.27 69.96
CA ASN A 412 101.29 91.60 70.30
C ASN A 412 101.58 91.53 71.81
N ARG A 413 100.55 91.57 72.66
CA ARG A 413 100.68 91.51 74.13
C ARG A 413 100.76 90.07 74.66
N ALA A 414 100.20 89.11 73.91
CA ALA A 414 100.29 87.66 74.16
C ALA A 414 101.50 86.98 73.47
N ARG A 415 102.43 87.76 72.89
CA ARG A 415 103.68 87.29 72.28
C ARG A 415 104.94 87.77 73.03
N ARG A 416 104.77 88.07 74.32
CA ARG A 416 105.82 88.25 75.33
C ARG A 416 105.55 87.30 76.47
#